data_AF-A0A5Q3HEK5-F1
#
_entry.id   AF-A0A5Q3HEK5-F1
#
_cell.length_a   1.000
_cell.length_b   1.000
_cell.length_c   1.000
_cell.angle_alpha   90.00
_cell.angle_beta   90.00
_cell.angle_gamma   90.00
#
_symmetry.space_group_name_H-M   'P 1'
#
loop_
_entity.id
_entity.type
_entity.pdbx_description
1 polymer ?
#
loop_
_entity_poly.entity_id
_entity_poly.type
_entity_poly.pdbx_seq_one_letter_code
_entity_poly.pdbx_strand_id
1 'polypeptide(L)'
;MITGKETVHPGWLRAMHWLNALAVVVLMMSGWRIYNATAFLGFAIPKELTLGGWLGGALQWHFAAMWLLFFNGLLYLAFNLFTRRLFHKFFPLSVKGVFADLLAALKGKLAHADPRHYNMVQRLAYLFVMADSVLIVLSGLVLWKSVQFPLLRELMGGYEGARLVHFLAMAALAGFVVVHLVMVALVPKTLVYMLRGR
;
A
#
# COMPACT_ATOMS: atom_id res chain seq x y z
N MET A 1 -26.02 -0.54 32.46
CA MET A 1 -25.57 -1.49 31.40
C MET A 1 -25.70 -0.81 30.04
N ILE A 2 -24.60 -0.33 29.47
CA ILE A 2 -24.54 0.06 28.06
C ILE A 2 -23.65 -0.98 27.38
N THR A 3 -24.24 -2.08 26.89
CA THR A 3 -23.55 -3.11 26.11
C THR A 3 -23.55 -2.74 24.64
N GLY A 4 -22.97 -1.59 24.31
CA GLY A 4 -22.62 -1.29 22.91
C GLY A 4 -21.37 -2.06 22.54
N LYS A 5 -21.48 -3.08 21.67
CA LYS A 5 -20.29 -3.76 21.10
C LYS A 5 -19.38 -2.71 20.44
N GLU A 6 -18.32 -2.33 21.14
CA GLU A 6 -17.40 -1.29 20.69
C GLU A 6 -16.77 -1.68 19.35
N THR A 7 -16.95 -0.83 18.33
CA THR A 7 -16.43 -1.09 16.98
C THR A 7 -14.92 -0.90 16.94
N VAL A 8 -14.17 -1.93 16.55
CA VAL A 8 -12.71 -1.87 16.45
C VAL A 8 -12.29 -1.13 15.18
N HIS A 9 -13.01 -1.36 14.07
CA HIS A 9 -12.80 -0.69 12.78
C HIS A 9 -14.10 -0.11 12.23
N PRO A 10 -14.21 1.24 12.13
CA PRO A 10 -15.36 1.91 11.52
C PRO A 10 -15.64 1.42 10.10
N GLY A 11 -16.91 1.45 9.67
CA GLY A 11 -17.33 0.98 8.35
C GLY A 11 -16.61 1.67 7.19
N TRP A 12 -16.43 2.99 7.27
CA TRP A 12 -15.71 3.76 6.24
C TRP A 12 -14.25 3.30 6.09
N LEU A 13 -13.57 2.98 7.20
CA LEU A 13 -12.17 2.54 7.18
C LEU A 13 -12.03 1.18 6.51
N ARG A 14 -12.98 0.27 6.80
CA ARG A 14 -13.03 -1.06 6.16
C ARG A 14 -13.30 -0.93 4.67
N ALA A 15 -14.26 -0.09 4.27
CA ALA A 15 -14.55 0.16 2.86
C ALA A 15 -13.32 0.69 2.12
N MET A 16 -12.66 1.72 2.67
CA MET A 16 -11.43 2.28 2.09
C MET A 16 -10.32 1.22 1.98
N HIS A 17 -10.15 0.38 3.00
CA HIS A 17 -9.17 -0.70 2.95
C HIS A 17 -9.46 -1.70 1.82
N TRP A 18 -10.69 -2.17 1.70
CA TRP A 18 -11.04 -3.17 0.68
C TRP A 18 -10.98 -2.60 -0.75
N LEU A 19 -11.33 -1.32 -0.92
CA LEU A 19 -11.13 -0.61 -2.19
C LEU A 19 -9.64 -0.49 -2.54
N ASN A 20 -8.79 -0.16 -1.57
CA ASN A 20 -7.34 -0.14 -1.77
C ASN A 20 -6.79 -1.53 -2.10
N ALA A 21 -7.22 -2.57 -1.38
CA ALA A 21 -6.78 -3.94 -1.64
C ALA A 21 -7.12 -4.38 -3.07
N LEU A 22 -8.34 -4.10 -3.52
CA LEU A 22 -8.74 -4.36 -4.91
C LEU A 22 -7.89 -3.55 -5.91
N ALA A 23 -7.71 -2.24 -5.67
CA ALA A 23 -6.94 -1.38 -6.54
C ALA A 23 -5.49 -1.84 -6.68
N VAL A 24 -4.84 -2.21 -5.57
CA VAL A 24 -3.44 -2.68 -5.54
C VAL A 24 -3.28 -3.97 -6.35
N VAL A 25 -4.20 -4.94 -6.21
CA VAL A 25 -4.14 -6.19 -6.99
C VAL A 25 -4.24 -5.90 -8.49
N VAL A 26 -5.21 -5.07 -8.89
CA VAL A 26 -5.41 -4.72 -10.31
C VAL A 26 -4.22 -3.94 -10.86
N LEU A 27 -3.70 -2.97 -10.12
CA LEU A 27 -2.52 -2.18 -10.49
C LEU A 27 -1.26 -3.03 -10.63
N MET A 28 -1.05 -3.98 -9.72
CA MET A 28 0.11 -4.85 -9.73
C MET A 28 0.09 -5.79 -10.95
N MET A 29 -1.02 -6.50 -11.17
CA MET A 29 -1.15 -7.44 -12.28
C MET A 29 -1.11 -6.74 -13.65
N SER A 30 -1.75 -5.58 -13.78
CA SER A 30 -1.70 -4.79 -15.01
C SER A 30 -0.34 -4.11 -15.21
N GLY A 31 0.28 -3.62 -14.14
CA GLY A 31 1.59 -2.98 -14.16
C GLY A 31 2.71 -3.96 -14.54
N TRP A 32 2.63 -5.22 -14.11
CA TRP A 32 3.51 -6.29 -14.58
C TRP A 32 3.40 -6.54 -16.09
N ARG A 33 2.20 -6.45 -16.67
CA ARG A 33 2.01 -6.52 -18.12
C ARG A 33 2.64 -5.34 -18.85
N ILE A 34 2.52 -4.14 -18.27
CA ILE A 34 3.12 -2.90 -18.80
C ILE A 34 4.65 -2.98 -18.74
N TYR A 35 5.21 -3.44 -17.62
CA TYR A 35 6.64 -3.70 -17.46
C TYR A 35 7.16 -4.65 -18.56
N ASN A 36 6.45 -5.76 -18.82
CA ASN A 36 6.80 -6.73 -19.86
C ASN A 36 6.84 -6.16 -21.29
N ALA A 37 6.29 -4.96 -21.54
CA ALA A 37 6.37 -4.34 -22.86
C ALA A 37 7.79 -3.90 -23.24
N THR A 38 8.62 -3.60 -22.22
CA THR A 38 10.03 -3.24 -22.40
C THR A 38 10.98 -4.23 -21.73
N ALA A 39 10.53 -4.88 -20.64
CA ALA A 39 11.33 -5.78 -19.82
C ALA A 39 12.71 -5.17 -19.50
N PHE A 40 12.74 -3.89 -19.12
CA PHE A 40 13.97 -3.10 -19.04
C PHE A 40 15.00 -3.60 -18.01
N LEU A 41 14.61 -4.51 -17.10
CA LEU A 41 15.52 -5.20 -16.18
C LEU A 41 15.98 -6.59 -16.68
N GLY A 42 15.66 -6.95 -17.92
CA GLY A 42 16.11 -8.19 -18.57
C GLY A 42 15.30 -9.43 -18.23
N PHE A 43 14.18 -9.31 -17.51
CA PHE A 43 13.27 -10.43 -17.22
C PHE A 43 11.82 -10.08 -17.54
N ALA A 44 11.00 -11.11 -17.76
CA ALA A 44 9.56 -10.97 -17.98
C ALA A 44 8.77 -11.71 -16.89
N ILE A 45 7.62 -11.17 -16.53
CA ILE A 45 6.69 -11.77 -15.57
C ILE A 45 5.75 -12.72 -16.32
N PRO A 46 5.45 -13.94 -15.81
CA PRO A 46 4.55 -14.89 -16.44
C PRO A 46 3.19 -14.27 -16.79
N LYS A 47 2.69 -14.52 -18.01
CA LYS A 47 1.47 -13.87 -18.53
C LYS A 47 0.24 -14.22 -17.69
N GLU A 48 0.24 -15.40 -17.09
CA GLU A 48 -0.80 -15.96 -16.24
C GLU A 48 -0.99 -15.14 -14.94
N LEU A 49 0.06 -14.43 -14.52
CA LEU A 49 0.05 -13.55 -13.35
C LEU A 49 -0.31 -12.10 -13.71
N THR A 50 -0.48 -11.80 -14.99
CA THR A 50 -0.73 -10.44 -15.48
C THR A 50 -2.19 -10.20 -15.87
N LEU A 51 -2.62 -8.94 -15.89
CA LEU A 51 -3.97 -8.54 -16.24
C LEU A 51 -4.00 -7.71 -17.54
N GLY A 52 -5.07 -7.89 -18.32
CA GLY A 52 -5.36 -7.07 -19.51
C GLY A 52 -5.09 -7.75 -20.85
N GLY A 53 -4.46 -8.93 -20.86
CA GLY A 53 -4.20 -9.76 -22.05
C GLY A 53 -3.13 -9.20 -23.00
N TRP A 54 -3.27 -7.93 -23.39
CA TRP A 54 -2.37 -7.18 -24.26
C TRP A 54 -2.02 -5.82 -23.64
N LEU A 55 -1.13 -5.05 -24.26
CA LEU A 55 -0.60 -3.81 -23.68
C LEU A 55 -1.69 -2.75 -23.42
N GLY A 56 -2.55 -2.46 -24.40
CA GLY A 56 -3.59 -1.46 -24.22
C GLY A 56 -4.66 -1.89 -23.22
N GLY A 57 -5.01 -3.18 -23.17
CA GLY A 57 -5.91 -3.71 -22.15
C GLY A 57 -5.31 -3.58 -20.75
N ALA A 58 -4.01 -3.84 -20.59
CA ALA A 58 -3.32 -3.61 -19.32
C ALA A 58 -3.33 -2.13 -18.93
N LEU A 59 -3.05 -1.21 -19.87
CA LEU A 59 -3.12 0.24 -19.62
C LEU A 59 -4.53 0.67 -19.17
N GLN A 60 -5.59 0.17 -19.81
CA GLN A 60 -6.97 0.48 -19.41
C GLN A 60 -7.27 0.07 -17.96
N TRP A 61 -6.95 -1.17 -17.59
CA TRP A 61 -7.12 -1.65 -16.21
C TRP A 61 -6.24 -0.89 -15.22
N HIS A 62 -5.02 -0.55 -15.62
CA HIS A 62 -4.08 0.17 -14.78
C HIS A 62 -4.60 1.59 -14.47
N PHE A 63 -5.03 2.35 -15.48
CA PHE A 63 -5.59 3.68 -15.27
C PHE A 63 -6.91 3.66 -14.49
N ALA A 64 -7.77 2.66 -14.73
CA ALA A 64 -9.01 2.51 -13.97
C ALA A 64 -8.74 2.33 -12.46
N ALA A 65 -7.82 1.42 -12.11
CA ALA A 65 -7.46 1.18 -10.71
C ALA A 65 -6.59 2.30 -10.12
N MET A 66 -5.79 3.00 -10.92
CA MET A 66 -5.01 4.16 -10.51
C MET A 66 -5.93 5.26 -9.96
N TRP A 67 -7.01 5.58 -10.67
CA TRP A 67 -7.97 6.58 -10.19
C TRP A 67 -8.67 6.16 -8.90
N LEU A 68 -9.02 4.87 -8.78
CA LEU A 68 -9.58 4.33 -7.55
C LEU A 68 -8.62 4.51 -6.37
N LEU A 69 -7.34 4.12 -6.54
CA LEU A 69 -6.31 4.29 -5.52
C LEU A 69 -6.08 5.77 -5.19
N PHE A 70 -5.99 6.63 -6.21
CA PHE A 70 -5.73 8.06 -6.07
C PHE A 70 -6.81 8.76 -5.24
N PHE A 71 -8.08 8.64 -5.64
CA PHE A 71 -9.17 9.31 -4.93
C PHE A 71 -9.40 8.72 -3.53
N ASN A 72 -9.35 7.39 -3.39
CA ASN A 72 -9.52 6.74 -2.10
C ASN A 72 -8.36 7.09 -1.13
N GLY A 73 -7.13 7.13 -1.64
CA GLY A 73 -5.95 7.57 -0.90
C GLY A 73 -6.01 9.04 -0.51
N LEU A 74 -6.45 9.92 -1.42
CA LEU A 74 -6.62 11.35 -1.13
C LEU A 74 -7.64 11.59 -0.03
N LEU A 75 -8.80 10.94 -0.10
CA LEU A 75 -9.81 11.01 0.95
C LEU A 75 -9.26 10.49 2.27
N TYR A 76 -8.56 9.35 2.28
CA TYR A 76 -7.97 8.78 3.49
C TYR A 76 -6.93 9.73 4.13
N LEU A 77 -6.03 10.29 3.34
CA LEU A 77 -5.02 11.24 3.82
C LEU A 77 -5.68 12.52 4.34
N ALA A 78 -6.64 13.08 3.60
CA ALA A 78 -7.41 14.26 4.02
C ALA A 78 -8.07 14.03 5.38
N PHE A 79 -8.79 12.92 5.57
CA PHE A 79 -9.38 12.57 6.86
C PHE A 79 -8.34 12.48 7.99
N ASN A 80 -7.19 11.83 7.75
CA ASN A 80 -6.16 11.68 8.78
C ASN A 80 -5.45 13.00 9.12
N LEU A 81 -5.30 13.92 8.16
CA LEU A 81 -4.73 15.25 8.38
C LEU A 81 -5.72 16.17 9.12
N PHE A 82 -6.96 16.28 8.63
CA PHE A 82 -7.97 17.17 9.22
C PHE A 82 -8.35 16.76 10.65
N THR A 83 -8.38 15.46 10.94
CA THR A 83 -8.63 14.97 12.31
C THR A 83 -7.37 14.92 13.19
N ARG A 84 -6.19 15.30 12.66
CA ARG A 84 -4.86 15.11 13.28
C ARG A 84 -4.55 13.67 13.73
N ARG A 85 -5.35 12.71 13.30
CA ARG A 85 -5.22 11.29 13.62
C ARG A 85 -3.87 10.73 13.19
N LEU A 86 -3.28 11.25 12.11
CA LEU A 86 -1.96 10.85 11.65
C LEU A 86 -0.90 11.02 12.76
N PHE A 87 -0.88 12.20 13.38
CA PHE A 87 0.10 12.53 14.42
C PHE A 87 -0.16 11.78 15.72
N HIS A 88 -1.41 11.71 16.16
CA HIS A 88 -1.76 11.02 17.41
C HIS A 88 -1.62 9.49 17.34
N LYS A 89 -1.87 8.88 16.17
CA LYS A 89 -1.90 7.42 16.04
C LYS A 89 -0.56 6.82 15.63
N PHE A 90 0.22 7.51 14.80
CA PHE A 90 1.46 6.95 14.23
C PHE A 90 2.75 7.52 14.84
N PHE A 91 2.68 8.63 15.61
CA PHE A 91 3.83 9.20 16.32
C PHE A 91 3.64 9.18 17.86
N PRO A 92 4.71 9.17 18.66
CA PRO A 92 6.13 9.14 18.28
C PRO A 92 6.61 7.74 17.87
N LEU A 93 7.58 7.68 16.94
CA LEU A 93 8.31 6.45 16.59
C LEU A 93 9.59 6.38 17.42
N SER A 94 9.85 5.25 18.06
CA SER A 94 11.11 4.98 18.75
C SER A 94 11.89 3.92 18.00
N VAL A 95 13.11 4.23 17.56
CA VAL A 95 14.00 3.28 16.87
C VAL A 95 14.24 2.05 17.73
N LYS A 96 14.50 2.23 19.04
CA LYS A 96 14.63 1.12 20.01
C LYS A 96 13.36 0.28 20.10
N GLY A 97 12.19 0.92 20.05
CA GLY A 97 10.88 0.23 20.06
C GLY A 97 10.63 -0.58 18.78
N VAL A 98 11.00 -0.06 17.61
CA VAL A 98 10.90 -0.79 16.34
C VAL A 98 11.76 -2.06 16.37
N PHE A 99 13.02 -1.95 16.81
CA PHE A 99 13.90 -3.13 16.92
C PHE A 99 13.39 -4.15 17.94
N ALA A 100 12.90 -3.70 19.10
CA ALA A 100 12.34 -4.58 20.12
C ALA A 100 11.11 -5.35 19.61
N ASP A 101 10.18 -4.66 18.95
CA ASP A 101 8.98 -5.27 18.38
C ASP A 101 9.30 -6.17 17.18
N LEU A 102 10.29 -5.81 16.35
CA LEU A 102 10.74 -6.64 15.23
C LEU A 102 11.37 -7.95 15.73
N LEU A 103 12.18 -7.88 16.79
CA LEU A 103 12.75 -9.05 17.45
C LEU A 103 11.64 -9.91 18.12
N ALA A 104 10.63 -9.27 18.69
CA ALA A 104 9.48 -9.96 19.28
C ALA A 104 8.59 -10.62 18.21
N ALA A 105 8.44 -9.99 17.04
CA ALA A 105 7.73 -10.52 15.87
C ALA A 105 8.42 -11.80 15.38
N LEU A 106 9.74 -11.73 15.18
CA LEU A 106 10.57 -12.87 14.77
C LEU A 106 10.53 -14.03 15.77
N LYS A 107 10.39 -13.73 17.07
CA LYS A 107 10.26 -14.73 18.14
C LYS A 107 8.83 -15.23 18.34
N GLY A 108 7.85 -14.78 17.54
CA GLY A 108 6.42 -15.12 17.69
C GLY A 108 5.79 -14.64 18.99
N LYS A 109 6.47 -13.77 19.74
CA LYS A 109 6.09 -13.31 21.10
C LYS A 109 5.51 -11.90 21.11
N LEU A 110 5.18 -11.35 19.95
CA LEU A 110 4.67 -10.00 19.87
C LEU A 110 3.40 -9.90 20.71
N ALA A 111 3.41 -9.10 21.78
CA ALA A 111 2.37 -9.13 22.80
C ALA A 111 1.00 -8.74 22.20
N HIS A 112 0.08 -9.70 22.15
CA HIS A 112 -1.22 -9.61 21.48
C HIS A 112 -2.29 -8.89 22.32
N ALA A 113 -1.92 -7.87 23.10
CA ALA A 113 -2.76 -7.42 24.22
C ALA A 113 -3.92 -6.48 23.82
N ASP A 114 -3.95 -5.84 22.64
CA ASP A 114 -5.09 -5.01 22.23
C ASP A 114 -5.12 -4.76 20.70
N PRO A 115 -6.18 -5.18 19.97
CA PRO A 115 -6.36 -4.85 18.55
C PRO A 115 -6.40 -3.34 18.24
N ARG A 116 -6.60 -2.49 19.25
CA ARG A 116 -6.68 -1.03 19.11
C ARG A 116 -5.32 -0.35 19.19
N HIS A 117 -4.33 -1.01 19.79
CA HIS A 117 -2.97 -0.50 19.90
C HIS A 117 -2.08 -1.13 18.82
N TYR A 118 -1.56 -0.27 17.94
CA TYR A 118 -0.58 -0.70 16.95
C TYR A 118 0.79 -0.81 17.58
N ASN A 119 1.45 -1.95 17.38
CA ASN A 119 2.86 -2.09 17.73
C ASN A 119 3.74 -1.20 16.82
N MET A 120 4.99 -0.98 17.20
CA MET A 120 5.89 -0.08 16.47
C MET A 120 6.19 -0.56 15.05
N VAL A 121 6.26 -1.88 14.84
CA VAL A 121 6.44 -2.48 13.50
C VAL A 121 5.23 -2.19 12.60
N GLN A 122 4.02 -2.33 13.11
CA GLN A 122 2.78 -2.01 12.41
C GLN A 122 2.70 -0.51 12.09
N ARG A 123 3.04 0.37 13.03
CA ARG A 123 3.07 1.82 12.80
C ARG A 123 4.05 2.18 11.70
N LEU A 124 5.24 1.60 11.74
CA LEU A 124 6.25 1.77 10.69
C LEU A 124 5.74 1.24 9.34
N ALA A 125 5.12 0.06 9.33
CA ALA A 125 4.57 -0.55 8.12
C ALA A 125 3.43 0.29 7.51
N TYR A 126 2.58 0.91 8.34
CA TYR A 126 1.56 1.86 7.88
C TYR A 126 2.17 3.13 7.28
N LEU A 127 3.19 3.70 7.93
CA LEU A 127 3.89 4.88 7.40
C LEU A 127 4.61 4.55 6.10
N PHE A 128 5.27 3.40 6.04
CA PHE A 128 5.91 2.88 4.85
C PHE A 128 4.91 2.78 3.69
N VAL A 129 3.80 2.06 3.85
CA VAL A 129 2.83 1.87 2.75
C VAL A 129 2.18 3.18 2.33
N MET A 130 1.96 4.13 3.26
CA MET A 130 1.47 5.46 2.91
C MET A 130 2.48 6.25 2.08
N ALA A 131 3.75 6.28 2.49
CA ALA A 131 4.81 6.98 1.75
C ALA A 131 5.10 6.33 0.39
N ASP A 132 5.16 5.00 0.34
CA ASP A 132 5.37 4.23 -0.87
C ASP A 132 4.21 4.42 -1.86
N SER A 133 2.95 4.43 -1.39
CA SER A 133 1.79 4.73 -2.24
C SER A 133 1.86 6.14 -2.85
N VAL A 134 2.32 7.13 -2.09
CA VAL A 134 2.56 8.49 -2.63
C VAL A 134 3.65 8.46 -3.69
N LEU A 135 4.76 7.75 -3.45
CA LEU A 135 5.85 7.62 -4.41
C LEU A 135 5.41 6.92 -5.70
N ILE A 136 4.60 5.85 -5.62
CA ILE A 136 4.02 5.16 -6.77
C ILE A 136 3.15 6.12 -7.59
N VAL A 137 2.29 6.90 -6.94
CA VAL A 137 1.42 7.87 -7.64
C VAL A 137 2.26 8.95 -8.33
N LEU A 138 3.25 9.52 -7.64
CA LEU A 138 4.11 10.58 -8.20
C LEU A 138 4.93 10.07 -9.39
N SER A 139 5.55 8.90 -9.26
CA SER A 139 6.31 8.29 -10.36
C SER A 139 5.41 7.88 -11.53
N GLY A 140 4.20 7.39 -11.25
CA GLY A 140 3.20 7.09 -12.27
C GLY A 140 2.73 8.34 -13.04
N LEU A 141 2.58 9.48 -12.37
CA LEU A 141 2.28 10.77 -13.01
C LEU A 141 3.38 11.20 -13.99
N VAL A 142 4.66 11.01 -13.62
CA VAL A 142 5.78 11.25 -14.54
C VAL A 142 5.71 10.32 -15.74
N LEU A 143 5.45 9.02 -15.53
CA LEU A 143 5.37 8.06 -16.63
C LEU A 143 4.20 8.35 -17.59
N TRP A 144 3.07 8.83 -17.07
CA TRP A 144 1.90 9.17 -17.87
C TRP A 144 2.04 10.51 -18.58
N LYS A 145 2.51 11.55 -17.87
CA LYS A 145 2.49 12.94 -18.31
C LYS A 145 3.85 13.63 -18.13
N SER A 146 4.92 12.96 -18.54
CA SER A 146 6.32 13.40 -18.37
C SER A 146 6.58 14.85 -18.79
N VAL A 147 5.96 15.32 -19.86
CA VAL A 147 6.13 16.69 -20.38
C VAL A 147 5.44 17.73 -19.48
N GLN A 148 4.34 17.35 -18.81
CA GLN A 148 3.58 18.24 -17.93
C GLN A 148 4.20 18.37 -16.53
N PHE A 149 5.06 17.42 -16.14
CA PHE A 149 5.73 17.40 -14.84
C PHE A 149 7.28 17.37 -14.98
N PRO A 150 7.89 18.38 -15.62
CA PRO A 150 9.33 18.36 -15.92
C PRO A 150 10.21 18.35 -14.66
N LEU A 151 9.84 19.13 -13.64
CA LEU A 151 10.56 19.17 -12.36
C LEU A 151 10.54 17.81 -11.65
N LEU A 152 9.37 17.16 -11.56
CA LEU A 152 9.24 15.86 -10.89
C LEU A 152 10.04 14.77 -11.64
N ARG A 153 10.01 14.82 -12.98
CA ARG A 153 10.82 13.96 -13.84
C ARG A 153 12.31 14.16 -13.58
N GLU A 154 12.79 15.39 -13.47
CA GLU A 154 14.20 15.68 -13.21
C GLU A 154 14.64 15.21 -11.82
N LEU A 155 13.82 15.42 -10.79
CA LEU A 155 14.05 14.90 -9.44
C LEU A 155 14.17 13.37 -9.39
N MET A 156 13.55 12.66 -10.33
CA MET A 156 13.63 11.21 -10.45
C MET A 156 14.75 10.72 -11.39
N GLY A 157 15.59 11.61 -11.92
CA GLY A 157 16.67 11.22 -12.84
C GLY A 157 16.22 11.02 -14.29
N GLY A 158 15.14 11.68 -14.70
CA GLY A 158 14.57 11.58 -16.04
C GLY A 158 13.44 10.56 -16.13
N TYR A 159 12.99 10.28 -17.36
CA TYR A 159 11.89 9.35 -17.61
C TYR A 159 12.26 7.90 -17.26
N GLU A 160 13.46 7.45 -17.62
CA GLU A 160 13.93 6.10 -17.26
C GLU A 160 14.19 5.97 -15.75
N GLY A 161 14.69 7.03 -15.10
CA GLY A 161 14.80 7.07 -13.65
C GLY A 161 13.43 6.95 -12.95
N ALA A 162 12.42 7.69 -13.42
CA ALA A 162 11.04 7.56 -12.93
C ALA A 162 10.46 6.16 -13.15
N ARG A 163 10.79 5.50 -14.27
CA ARG A 163 10.39 4.11 -14.56
C ARG A 163 10.99 3.14 -13.55
N LEU A 164 12.27 3.28 -13.23
CA LEU A 164 12.94 2.47 -12.21
C LEU A 164 12.32 2.73 -10.83
N VAL A 165 12.14 4.00 -10.45
CA VAL A 165 11.51 4.38 -9.17
C VAL A 165 10.11 3.75 -9.06
N HIS A 166 9.29 3.85 -10.10
CA HIS A 166 7.95 3.27 -10.11
C HIS A 166 7.99 1.75 -9.94
N PHE A 167 8.88 1.07 -10.67
CA PHE A 167 9.04 -0.38 -10.57
C PHE A 167 9.50 -0.81 -9.16
N LEU A 168 10.48 -0.11 -8.58
CA LEU A 168 10.98 -0.41 -7.23
C LEU A 168 9.90 -0.20 -6.18
N ALA A 169 9.11 0.88 -6.28
CA ALA A 169 8.01 1.13 -5.38
C ALA A 169 6.91 0.06 -5.52
N MET A 170 6.54 -0.32 -6.76
CA MET A 170 5.64 -1.46 -6.99
C MET A 170 6.17 -2.77 -6.38
N ALA A 171 7.47 -3.06 -6.50
CA ALA A 171 8.08 -4.25 -5.91
C ALA A 171 8.07 -4.20 -4.38
N ALA A 172 8.32 -3.03 -3.80
CA ALA A 172 8.27 -2.82 -2.36
C ALA A 172 6.84 -2.99 -1.81
N LEU A 173 5.83 -2.45 -2.51
CA LEU A 173 4.42 -2.67 -2.22
C LEU A 173 4.03 -4.15 -2.30
N ALA A 174 4.49 -4.86 -3.34
CA ALA A 174 4.26 -6.29 -3.49
C ALA A 174 4.85 -7.08 -2.31
N GLY A 175 6.08 -6.76 -1.90
CA GLY A 175 6.73 -7.34 -0.72
C GLY A 175 5.94 -7.08 0.56
N PHE A 176 5.46 -5.85 0.75
CA PHE A 176 4.58 -5.50 1.87
C PHE A 176 3.30 -6.33 1.86
N VAL A 177 2.63 -6.49 0.72
CA VAL A 177 1.40 -7.30 0.61
C VAL A 177 1.66 -8.75 1.01
N VAL A 178 2.77 -9.35 0.54
CA VAL A 178 3.14 -10.73 0.93
C VAL A 178 3.31 -10.85 2.44
N VAL A 179 4.13 -9.98 3.04
CA VAL A 179 4.36 -9.99 4.50
C VAL A 179 3.05 -9.74 5.27
N HIS A 180 2.23 -8.80 4.80
CA HIS A 180 0.93 -8.50 5.39
C HIS A 180 -0.01 -9.71 5.38
N LEU A 181 -0.14 -10.40 4.24
CA LEU A 181 -0.98 -11.59 4.12
C LEU A 181 -0.48 -12.76 4.98
N VAL A 182 0.84 -12.94 5.09
CA VAL A 182 1.43 -13.91 6.02
C VAL A 182 1.04 -13.60 7.46
N MET A 183 1.17 -12.33 7.90
CA MET A 183 0.76 -11.93 9.25
C MET A 183 -0.74 -12.15 9.50
N VAL A 184 -1.59 -11.87 8.50
CA VAL A 184 -3.04 -12.13 8.58
C VAL A 184 -3.33 -13.63 8.67
N ALA A 185 -2.62 -14.47 7.92
CA ALA A 185 -2.77 -15.92 7.98
C ALA A 185 -2.32 -16.50 9.32
N LEU A 186 -1.25 -15.96 9.91
CA LEU A 186 -0.78 -16.35 11.25
C LEU A 186 -1.75 -15.92 12.36
N VAL A 187 -2.49 -14.81 12.16
CA VAL A 187 -3.48 -14.31 13.13
C VAL A 187 -4.84 -14.05 12.47
N PRO A 188 -5.62 -15.11 12.15
CA PRO A 188 -6.86 -15.00 11.37
C PRO A 188 -7.95 -14.12 12.00
N LYS A 189 -7.89 -13.92 13.33
CA LYS A 189 -8.81 -13.02 14.05
C LYS A 189 -8.76 -11.59 13.51
N THR A 190 -7.60 -11.14 13.01
CA THR A 190 -7.43 -9.80 12.40
C THR A 190 -8.27 -9.62 11.14
N LEU A 191 -8.39 -10.67 10.32
CA LEU A 191 -9.25 -10.67 9.14
C LEU A 191 -10.73 -10.51 9.51
N VAL A 192 -11.18 -11.21 10.56
CA VAL A 192 -12.56 -11.12 11.03
C VAL A 192 -12.89 -9.69 11.47
N TYR A 193 -11.98 -9.01 12.18
CA TYR A 193 -12.16 -7.60 12.53
C TYR A 193 -12.24 -6.68 11.31
N MET A 194 -11.46 -6.95 10.26
CA MET A 194 -11.52 -6.17 9.01
C MET A 194 -12.75 -6.47 8.14
N LEU A 195 -13.37 -7.65 8.30
CA LEU A 195 -14.61 -8.00 7.60
C LEU A 195 -15.86 -7.54 8.36
N ARG A 196 -15.90 -7.69 9.69
CA ARG A 196 -17.10 -7.49 10.51
C ARG A 196 -17.05 -6.25 11.39
N GLY A 197 -15.87 -5.67 11.60
CA GLY A 197 -15.65 -4.53 12.51
C GLY A 197 -15.65 -4.88 14.00
N ARG A 198 -15.85 -6.16 14.35
CA ARG A 198 -15.96 -6.73 15.70
C ARG A 198 -15.69 -8.23 15.70
#